data_AF-A0AAE1I795-F1
#
_entry.id   AF-A0AAE1I795-F1
#
_cell.length_a   1.000
_cell.length_b   1.000
_cell.length_c   1.000
_cell.angle_alpha   90.00
_cell.angle_beta   90.00
_cell.angle_gamma   90.00
#
_symmetry.space_group_name_H-M   'P 1'
#
loop_
_entity.id
_entity.type
_entity.pdbx_description
1 polymer ?
#
loop_
_entity_poly.entity_id
_entity_poly.type
_entity_poly.pdbx_seq_one_letter_code
_entity_poly.pdbx_strand_id
1 'polypeptide(L)'
;MPKVARGHPSELILHHQGMMPGNLAAVNLIPSTKGAVIVLTNSLALNGTADWLGQLYLDAYLDVAHRNDYASLSEETAEATLSWHSDVLAELEKDRIPGTVARNLSEYTGRYLTRLEL
;
A
#
# COMPACT_ATOMS: atom_id res chain seq x y z
N MET A 1 -3.90 -8.21 -5.14
CA MET A 1 -4.40 -8.40 -3.77
C MET A 1 -5.23 -9.67 -3.70
N PRO A 2 -5.04 -10.53 -2.69
CA PRO A 2 -5.79 -11.77 -2.55
C PRO A 2 -7.24 -11.50 -2.13
N LYS A 3 -8.13 -12.49 -2.34
CA LYS A 3 -9.47 -12.47 -1.76
C LYS A 3 -9.38 -12.89 -0.30
N VAL A 4 -9.74 -12.00 0.63
CA VAL A 4 -9.77 -12.26 2.08
C VAL A 4 -11.02 -13.06 2.45
N ALA A 5 -10.94 -13.86 3.52
CA ALA A 5 -12.04 -14.64 4.09
C ALA A 5 -12.73 -15.59 3.09
N ARG A 6 -11.92 -16.32 2.30
CA ARG A 6 -12.44 -17.24 1.27
C ARG A 6 -13.28 -18.35 1.89
N GLY A 7 -14.54 -18.44 1.47
CA GLY A 7 -15.47 -19.47 1.93
C GLY A 7 -16.12 -19.17 3.29
N HIS A 8 -15.79 -18.03 3.93
CA HIS A 8 -16.49 -17.56 5.12
C HIS A 8 -17.83 -16.93 4.74
N PRO A 9 -18.88 -17.05 5.58
CA PRO A 9 -20.11 -16.27 5.42
C PRO A 9 -19.84 -14.76 5.29
N SER A 10 -20.76 -14.02 4.65
CA SER A 10 -20.58 -12.58 4.51
C SER A 10 -20.52 -11.91 5.89
N GLU A 11 -19.47 -11.13 6.11
CA GLU A 11 -19.21 -10.42 7.37
C GLU A 11 -18.88 -8.95 7.07
N LEU A 12 -19.45 -8.03 7.84
CA LEU A 12 -19.15 -6.60 7.67
C LEU A 12 -17.80 -6.28 8.34
N ILE A 13 -16.88 -5.71 7.58
CA ILE A 13 -15.60 -5.22 8.10
C ILE A 13 -15.49 -3.73 7.78
N LEU A 14 -15.27 -2.90 8.81
CA LEU A 14 -14.95 -1.49 8.61
C LEU A 14 -13.44 -1.36 8.52
N HIS A 15 -12.94 -0.98 7.35
CA HIS A 15 -11.53 -1.02 7.02
C HIS A 15 -10.94 0.37 6.77
N HIS A 16 -9.73 0.62 7.28
CA HIS A 16 -8.97 1.82 6.97
C HIS A 16 -7.47 1.53 6.90
N GLN A 17 -6.80 2.07 5.88
CA GLN A 17 -5.34 2.01 5.71
C GLN A 17 -4.70 3.36 6.02
N GLY A 18 -3.52 3.32 6.64
CA GLY A 18 -2.65 4.46 6.83
C GLY A 18 -1.29 4.19 6.20
N MET A 19 -0.77 5.14 5.44
CA MET A 19 0.57 5.06 4.87
C MET A 19 1.26 6.40 5.00
N MET A 20 2.38 6.40 5.71
CA MET A 20 3.33 7.50 5.80
C MET A 20 4.75 6.92 5.66
N PRO A 21 5.74 7.70 5.20
CA PRO A 21 7.12 7.24 5.22
C PRO A 21 7.54 6.78 6.62
N GLY A 22 7.96 5.52 6.74
CA GLY A 22 8.35 4.91 8.01
C GLY A 22 7.20 4.46 8.92
N ASN A 23 5.93 4.56 8.49
CA ASN A 23 4.79 4.06 9.25
C ASN A 23 3.66 3.57 8.32
N LEU A 24 3.28 2.30 8.47
CA LEU A 24 2.04 1.78 7.87
C LEU A 24 1.06 1.36 8.97
N ALA A 25 -0.22 1.53 8.69
CA ALA A 25 -1.31 1.14 9.56
C ALA A 25 -2.41 0.43 8.78
N ALA A 26 -2.96 -0.63 9.36
CA ALA A 26 -4.18 -1.28 8.88
C ALA A 26 -5.13 -1.47 10.05
N VAL A 27 -6.36 -0.99 9.91
CA VAL A 27 -7.42 -1.11 10.92
C VAL A 27 -8.58 -1.85 10.29
N ASN A 28 -8.95 -2.98 10.89
CA ASN A 28 -10.14 -3.75 10.55
C ASN A 28 -11.02 -3.86 11.79
N LEU A 29 -12.19 -3.21 11.80
CA LEU A 29 -13.17 -3.36 12.87
C LEU A 29 -14.21 -4.41 12.45
N ILE A 30 -14.58 -5.27 13.38
CA ILE A 30 -15.53 -6.37 13.19
C ILE A 30 -16.76 -6.09 14.07
N PRO A 31 -17.80 -5.39 13.57
CA PRO A 31 -18.90 -4.91 14.39
C PRO A 31 -19.70 -6.03 15.07
N SER A 32 -19.87 -7.18 14.41
CA SER A 32 -20.63 -8.33 14.93
C SER A 32 -20.05 -8.86 16.26
N THR A 33 -18.74 -8.88 16.38
CA THR A 33 -18.02 -9.36 17.56
C THR A 33 -17.56 -8.22 18.49
N LYS A 34 -17.70 -6.96 18.05
CA LYS A 34 -17.07 -5.78 18.66
C LYS A 34 -15.54 -5.93 18.76
N GLY A 35 -14.95 -6.73 17.87
CA GLY A 35 -13.52 -6.97 17.79
C GLY A 35 -12.83 -6.01 16.83
N ALA A 36 -11.50 -6.01 16.87
CA ALA A 36 -10.66 -5.29 15.94
C ALA A 36 -9.36 -6.04 15.69
N VAL A 37 -8.87 -5.95 14.46
CA VAL A 37 -7.49 -6.29 14.07
C VAL A 37 -6.81 -4.98 13.69
N ILE A 38 -5.78 -4.61 14.43
CA ILE A 38 -5.00 -3.39 14.21
C ILE A 38 -3.54 -3.78 14.03
N VAL A 39 -2.97 -3.43 12.88
CA VAL A 39 -1.56 -3.64 12.58
C VAL A 39 -0.90 -2.29 12.36
N LEU A 40 0.21 -2.07 13.06
CA LEU A 40 1.07 -0.90 12.90
C LEU A 40 2.49 -1.39 12.63
N THR A 41 3.10 -0.92 11.54
CA THR A 41 4.50 -1.21 11.23
C THR A 41 5.30 0.09 11.18
N ASN A 42 6.56 0.02 11.59
CA ASN A 42 7.49 1.15 11.66
C ASN A 42 8.58 1.08 10.59
N SER A 43 8.22 0.61 9.39
CA SER A 43 9.14 0.42 8.27
C SER A 43 8.65 1.16 7.03
N LEU A 44 9.60 1.56 6.17
CA LEU A 44 9.31 1.84 4.78
C LEU A 44 9.23 0.49 4.08
N ALA A 45 8.03 -0.04 3.93
CA ALA A 45 7.85 -1.38 3.41
C ALA A 45 7.97 -1.43 1.88
N LEU A 46 8.53 -2.54 1.38
CA LEU A 46 8.56 -2.89 -0.04
C LEU A 46 7.18 -3.31 -0.59
N ASN A 47 6.15 -3.31 0.25
CA ASN A 47 4.77 -3.61 -0.09
C ASN A 47 3.84 -3.03 1.00
N GLY A 48 2.53 -3.28 0.90
CA GLY A 48 1.56 -2.88 1.92
C GLY A 48 1.60 -3.74 3.19
N THR A 49 2.76 -3.96 3.82
CA THR A 49 2.94 -4.97 4.89
C THR A 49 1.88 -4.92 5.99
N ALA A 50 1.48 -3.73 6.46
CA ALA A 50 0.45 -3.60 7.50
C ALA A 50 -0.91 -4.16 7.04
N ASP A 51 -1.32 -3.88 5.80
CA ASP A 51 -2.55 -4.41 5.21
C ASP A 51 -2.50 -5.93 5.11
N TRP A 52 -1.38 -6.47 4.66
CA TRP A 52 -1.17 -7.90 4.44
C TRP A 52 -1.24 -8.70 5.74
N LEU A 53 -0.55 -8.22 6.76
CA LEU A 53 -0.66 -8.76 8.11
C LEU A 53 -2.08 -8.58 8.66
N GLY A 54 -2.72 -7.44 8.39
CA GLY A 54 -4.11 -7.19 8.79
C GLY A 54 -5.07 -8.21 8.20
N GLN A 55 -4.92 -8.56 6.92
CA GLN A 55 -5.71 -9.58 6.24
C GLN A 55 -5.40 -11.00 6.74
N LEU A 56 -4.11 -11.33 6.96
CA LEU A 56 -3.69 -12.59 7.57
C LEU A 56 -4.33 -12.80 8.96
N TYR A 57 -4.25 -11.79 9.81
CA TYR A 57 -4.82 -11.84 11.15
C TYR A 57 -6.35 -11.82 11.12
N LEU A 58 -6.96 -11.14 10.15
CA LEU A 58 -8.41 -11.17 9.97
C LEU A 58 -8.90 -12.57 9.55
N ASP A 59 -8.20 -13.24 8.64
CA ASP A 59 -8.50 -14.63 8.26
C ASP A 59 -8.38 -15.57 9.47
N ALA A 60 -7.41 -15.33 10.36
CA ALA A 60 -7.28 -16.09 11.60
C ALA A 60 -8.38 -15.74 12.62
N TYR A 61 -8.75 -14.47 12.73
CA TYR A 61 -9.79 -13.98 13.65
C TYR A 61 -11.18 -14.54 13.29
N LEU A 62 -11.48 -14.64 12.00
CA LEU A 62 -12.73 -15.18 11.46
C LEU A 62 -12.71 -16.72 11.33
N ASP A 63 -11.64 -17.38 11.78
CA ASP A 63 -11.44 -18.83 11.68
C ASP A 63 -11.67 -19.40 10.26
N VAL A 64 -11.10 -18.72 9.26
CA VAL A 64 -11.29 -19.07 7.85
C VAL A 64 -10.55 -20.37 7.54
N ALA A 65 -11.28 -21.35 6.96
CA ALA A 65 -10.74 -22.67 6.62
C ALA A 65 -9.65 -22.63 5.53
N HIS A 66 -9.75 -21.70 4.58
CA HIS A 66 -8.83 -21.60 3.42
C HIS A 66 -8.08 -20.27 3.40
N ARG A 67 -7.03 -20.18 4.20
CA ARG A 67 -6.17 -18.98 4.31
C ARG A 67 -5.35 -18.75 3.05
N ASN A 68 -5.04 -17.49 2.75
CA ASN A 68 -4.09 -17.18 1.67
C ASN A 68 -2.65 -17.41 2.14
N ASP A 69 -1.76 -17.69 1.20
CA ASP A 69 -0.32 -17.71 1.46
C ASP A 69 0.24 -16.29 1.37
N TYR A 70 0.05 -15.52 2.44
CA TYR A 70 0.51 -14.13 2.50
C TYR A 70 2.05 -14.02 2.47
N ALA A 71 2.79 -15.07 2.82
CA ALA A 71 4.26 -15.05 2.78
C ALA A 71 4.74 -15.06 1.33
N SER A 72 4.33 -16.05 0.54
CA SER A 72 4.70 -16.15 -0.88
C SER A 72 4.26 -14.92 -1.67
N LEU A 73 3.01 -14.46 -1.46
CA LEU A 73 2.51 -13.25 -2.09
C LEU A 73 3.36 -12.01 -1.69
N SER A 74 3.88 -11.97 -0.45
CA SER A 74 4.63 -10.80 0.04
C SER A 74 6.03 -10.73 -0.57
N GLU A 75 6.64 -11.89 -0.82
CA GLU A 75 7.90 -12.02 -1.53
C GLU A 75 7.74 -11.58 -2.99
N GLU A 76 6.71 -12.08 -3.69
CA GLU A 76 6.39 -11.69 -5.07
C GLU A 76 6.23 -10.17 -5.22
N THR A 77 5.47 -9.55 -4.31
CA THR A 77 5.23 -8.10 -4.38
C THR A 77 6.43 -7.25 -3.96
N ALA A 78 7.28 -7.75 -3.08
CA ALA A 78 8.53 -7.09 -2.75
C ALA A 78 9.49 -7.11 -3.95
N GLU A 79 9.62 -8.24 -4.64
CA GLU A 79 10.42 -8.36 -5.87
C GLU A 79 9.92 -7.40 -6.97
N ALA A 80 8.61 -7.36 -7.21
CA ALA A 80 8.01 -6.44 -8.18
C ALA A 80 8.23 -4.96 -7.84
N THR A 81 8.22 -4.61 -6.55
CA THR A 81 8.48 -3.23 -6.11
C THR A 81 9.95 -2.85 -6.28
N LEU A 82 10.87 -3.80 -6.10
CA LEU A 82 12.29 -3.57 -6.36
C LEU A 82 12.56 -3.36 -7.86
N SER A 83 11.93 -4.14 -8.75
CA SER A 83 12.10 -3.97 -10.20
C SER A 83 11.50 -2.66 -10.73
N TRP A 84 10.45 -2.15 -10.10
CA TRP A 84 9.79 -0.90 -10.51
C TRP A 84 10.75 0.30 -10.58
N HIS A 85 11.77 0.36 -9.71
CA HIS A 85 12.72 1.47 -9.70
C HIS A 85 13.52 1.58 -11.00
N SER A 86 13.97 0.46 -11.55
CA SER A 86 14.68 0.46 -12.84
C SER A 86 13.73 0.80 -13.99
N ASP A 87 12.47 0.37 -13.92
CA ASP A 87 11.48 0.66 -14.95
C ASP A 87 11.15 2.16 -14.98
N VAL A 88 10.92 2.77 -13.82
CA VAL A 88 10.72 4.22 -13.71
C VAL A 88 11.91 4.98 -14.27
N LEU A 89 13.14 4.56 -13.93
CA LEU A 89 14.33 5.21 -14.45
C LEU A 89 14.40 5.10 -15.99
N ALA A 90 14.11 3.91 -16.53
CA ALA A 90 14.11 3.70 -17.97
C ALA A 90 13.05 4.56 -18.68
N GLU A 91 11.84 4.68 -18.13
CA GLU A 91 10.79 5.56 -18.67
C GLU A 91 11.20 7.04 -18.59
N LEU A 92 11.73 7.49 -17.44
CA LEU A 92 12.22 8.87 -17.29
C LEU A 92 13.33 9.22 -18.29
N GLU A 93 14.21 8.27 -18.59
CA GLU A 93 15.28 8.48 -19.57
C GLU A 93 14.77 8.51 -21.02
N LYS A 94 13.69 7.80 -21.36
CA LYS A 94 13.07 7.90 -22.70
C LYS A 94 12.54 9.30 -22.99
N ASP A 95 11.94 9.92 -21.97
CA ASP A 95 11.34 11.26 -22.09
C ASP A 95 12.36 12.39 -21.84
N ARG A 96 13.60 12.03 -21.44
CA ARG A 96 14.64 13.02 -21.17
C ARG A 96 15.10 13.70 -22.45
N ILE A 97 14.96 15.02 -22.51
CA ILE A 97 15.52 15.83 -23.60
C ILE A 97 17.03 16.05 -23.35
N PRO A 98 17.92 15.58 -24.25
CA PRO A 98 19.36 15.73 -24.08
C PRO A 98 19.80 17.20 -23.99
N GLY A 99 20.78 17.48 -23.13
CA GLY A 99 21.34 18.82 -22.96
C GLY A 99 20.49 19.80 -22.14
N THR A 100 19.35 19.34 -21.61
CA THR A 100 18.61 20.13 -20.62
C THR A 100 19.34 20.14 -19.27
N VAL A 101 19.12 21.22 -18.51
CA VAL A 101 19.63 21.38 -17.15
C VAL A 101 18.46 21.65 -16.21
N ALA A 102 18.62 21.29 -14.95
CA ALA A 102 17.66 21.67 -13.92
C ALA A 102 17.49 23.20 -13.93
N ARG A 103 16.26 23.68 -13.73
CA ARG A 103 16.00 25.13 -13.59
C ARG A 103 16.66 25.64 -12.32
N ASN A 104 16.83 26.96 -12.21
CA ASN A 104 17.34 27.53 -10.97
C ASN A 104 16.38 27.24 -9.81
N LEU A 105 16.89 26.89 -8.62
CA LEU A 105 16.08 26.59 -7.45
C LEU A 105 15.04 27.67 -7.12
N SER A 106 15.37 28.94 -7.35
CA SER A 106 14.46 30.07 -7.17
C SER A 106 13.19 30.00 -8.04
N GLU A 107 13.27 29.37 -9.21
CA GLU A 107 12.11 29.19 -10.11
C GLU A 107 11.11 28.14 -9.61
N TYR A 108 11.51 27.31 -8.64
CA TYR A 108 10.62 26.36 -7.95
C TYR A 108 9.97 26.97 -6.71
N THR A 109 10.19 28.26 -6.45
CA THR A 109 9.56 28.98 -5.34
C THR A 109 8.37 29.81 -5.86
N GLY A 110 7.30 29.88 -5.07
CA GLY A 110 6.12 30.66 -5.43
C GLY A 110 4.84 30.11 -4.81
N ARG A 111 3.73 30.81 -5.05
CA ARG A 111 2.39 30.27 -4.74
C ARG A 111 1.85 29.59 -5.98
N TYR A 112 1.72 28.27 -5.88
CA TYR A 112 1.04 27.47 -6.90
C TYR A 112 -0.44 27.45 -6.56
N LEU A 113 -1.27 27.86 -7.51
CA LEU A 113 -2.72 27.80 -7.40
C LEU A 113 -3.20 26.73 -8.37
N THR A 114 -3.86 25.69 -7.87
CA THR A 114 -4.57 24.75 -8.72
C THR A 114 -5.75 25.48 -9.35
N ARG A 115 -5.75 25.62 -10.67
CA ARG A 115 -6.89 26.18 -11.38
C ARG A 115 -7.98 25.10 -11.39
N LEU A 116 -9.03 25.31 -10.61
CA LEU A 116 -10.26 24.53 -10.76
C LEU A 116 -10.96 25.04 -12.01
N GLU A 117 -10.98 24.23 -13.06
CA GLU A 117 -11.88 24.46 -14.19
C GLU A 117 -13.31 24.13 -13.70
N LEU A 118 -14.19 25.14 -13.76
CA LEU A 118 -15.63 25.03 -13.49
C LEU A 118 -16.38 24.80 -14.80
#